data_AF-A0A5K1BXJ3-F1
#
_entry.id   AF-A0A5K1BXJ3-F1
#
_cell.length_a   1.000
_cell.length_b   1.000
_cell.length_c   1.000
_cell.angle_alpha   90.00
_cell.angle_beta   90.00
_cell.angle_gamma   90.00
#
_symmetry.space_group_name_H-M   'P 1'
#
loop_
_entity.id
_entity.type
_entity.pdbx_description
1 polymer ?
#
loop_
_entity_poly.entity_id
_entity_poly.type
_entity_poly.pdbx_seq_one_letter_code
_entity_poly.pdbx_strand_id
1 'polypeptide(L)' 'VFTPSDDLAAEIFSSAEKTGEKFWRLPLEESYWETMKSGVADMVNTGGRQGGSITAALFLKQ' A
#
# COMPACT_ATOMS: atom_id res chain seq x y z
N VAL A 1 5.16 -4.62 3.14
CA VAL A 1 5.19 -4.71 1.67
C VAL A 1 3.78 -4.53 1.15
N PHE A 2 3.63 -3.64 0.17
CA PHE A 2 2.39 -3.39 -0.57
C PHE A 2 2.68 -3.63 -2.05
N THR A 3 1.87 -4.44 -2.71
CA THR A 3 2.00 -4.72 -4.15
C THR A 3 0.69 -5.32 -4.66
N PRO A 4 0.22 -4.93 -5.87
CA PRO A 4 -0.91 -5.57 -6.52
C PRO A 4 -0.55 -6.92 -7.16
N SER A 5 0.75 -7.22 -7.34
CA SER A 5 1.22 -8.49 -7.92
C SER A 5 1.65 -9.46 -6.82
N ASP A 6 1.07 -10.67 -6.86
CA ASP A 6 1.45 -11.77 -5.99
C ASP A 6 2.83 -12.33 -6.33
N ASP A 7 3.19 -12.37 -7.62
CA ASP A 7 4.50 -12.83 -8.08
C ASP A 7 5.62 -11.94 -7.53
N LEU A 8 5.45 -10.61 -7.62
CA LEU A 8 6.42 -9.66 -7.05
C LEU A 8 6.52 -9.78 -5.53
N ALA A 9 5.40 -10.05 -4.85
CA ALA A 9 5.43 -10.31 -3.41
C ALA A 9 6.28 -11.54 -3.11
N ALA A 10 6.08 -12.64 -3.84
CA ALA A 10 6.81 -13.88 -3.66
C ALA A 10 8.32 -13.71 -3.88
N GLU A 11 8.74 -12.95 -4.90
CA GLU A 11 10.15 -12.64 -5.14
C GLU A 11 10.80 -11.86 -3.99
N ILE A 12 10.09 -10.86 -3.45
CA ILE A 12 10.56 -10.09 -2.30
C ILE A 12 10.69 -11.00 -1.07
N PHE A 13 9.71 -11.85 -0.80
CA PHE A 13 9.77 -12.77 0.35
C PHE A 13 10.87 -13.83 0.19
N SER A 14 11.09 -14.37 -1.01
CA SER A 14 12.22 -15.27 -1.26
C SER A 14 13.58 -14.60 -1.01
N SER A 15 13.68 -13.30 -1.30
CA SER A 15 14.88 -12.52 -1.03
C SER A 15 15.05 -12.25 0.47
N ALA A 16 13.95 -11.93 1.15
CA ALA A 16 13.88 -11.75 2.59
C ALA A 16 14.34 -12.99 3.38
N GLU A 17 13.99 -14.19 2.93
CA GLU A 17 14.45 -15.46 3.52
C GLU A 17 15.97 -15.62 3.43
N LYS A 18 16.60 -15.13 2.34
CA LYS A 18 18.06 -15.23 2.13
C LYS A 18 18.83 -14.21 2.96
N THR A 19 18.29 -13.00 3.13
CA THR A 19 18.94 -11.91 3.87
C THR A 19 18.62 -11.93 5.36
N GLY A 20 17.55 -12.63 5.76
CA GLY A 20 17.03 -12.63 7.12
C GLY A 20 16.23 -11.36 7.47
N GLU A 21 15.94 -10.51 6.49
CA GLU A 21 15.12 -9.32 6.69
C GLU A 21 13.65 -9.69 6.81
N LYS A 22 12.93 -9.10 7.77
CA LYS A 22 11.53 -9.43 8.01
C LYS A 22 10.61 -8.44 7.32
N PHE A 23 9.69 -8.97 6.53
CA PHE A 23 8.63 -8.19 5.90
C PHE A 23 7.26 -8.74 6.28
N TRP A 24 6.25 -7.88 6.22
CA TRP A 24 4.85 -8.26 6.34
C TRP A 24 4.07 -7.67 5.18
N ARG A 25 3.24 -8.49 4.50
CA ARG A 25 2.38 -8.01 3.43
C ARG A 25 1.11 -7.43 4.02
N LEU A 26 0.78 -6.22 3.61
CA LEU A 26 -0.49 -5.57 3.95
C LEU A 26 -1.35 -5.42 2.69
N PRO A 27 -2.68 -5.47 2.82
CA PRO A 27 -3.58 -5.37 1.67
C PRO A 27 -3.60 -3.96 1.07
N LEU A 28 -3.84 -3.88 -0.23
CA LEU A 28 -4.17 -2.66 -0.96
C LEU A 28 -5.69 -2.58 -1.11
N GLU A 29 -6.37 -2.38 0.01
CA GLU A 29 -7.82 -2.42 0.10
C GLU A 29 -8.44 -1.13 -0.46
N GLU A 30 -9.23 -1.25 -1.54
CA GLU A 30 -9.74 -0.10 -2.29
C GLU A 30 -10.76 0.73 -1.51
N SER A 31 -11.44 0.16 -0.51
CA SER A 31 -12.38 0.92 0.33
C SER A 31 -11.73 2.09 1.08
N TYR A 32 -10.40 2.08 1.29
CA TYR A 32 -9.66 3.21 1.86
C TYR A 32 -9.52 4.40 0.89
N TRP A 33 -9.70 4.18 -0.42
CA TRP A 33 -9.58 5.23 -1.45
C TRP A 33 -10.63 6.33 -1.32
N GLU A 34 -11.83 5.99 -0.84
CA GLU A 34 -12.91 6.96 -0.61
C GLU A 34 -12.48 8.11 0.30
N THR A 35 -11.56 7.84 1.23
CA THR A 35 -11.03 8.86 2.15
C THR A 35 -10.05 9.83 1.51
N MET A 36 -9.61 9.57 0.27
CA MET A 36 -8.62 10.38 -0.45
C MET A 36 -9.22 11.19 -1.61
N LYS A 37 -10.54 11.15 -1.81
CA LYS A 37 -11.21 11.99 -2.80
C LYS A 37 -11.12 13.46 -2.41
N SER A 38 -10.73 14.31 -3.37
CA SER A 38 -10.71 15.76 -3.20
C SER A 38 -11.88 16.40 -3.95
N GLY A 39 -12.46 17.46 -3.39
CA GLY A 39 -13.51 18.24 -4.06
C GLY A 39 -12.95 19.28 -5.05
N VAL A 40 -11.63 19.43 -5.13
CA VAL A 40 -10.95 20.48 -5.92
C VAL A 40 -9.88 19.91 -6.84
N ALA A 41 -9.13 18.92 -6.38
CA ALA A 41 -8.06 18.26 -7.13
C ALA A 41 -8.44 16.79 -7.41
N ASP A 42 -7.57 16.06 -8.11
CA ASP A 42 -7.79 14.64 -8.40
C ASP A 42 -7.83 13.78 -7.11
N MET A 43 -6.99 14.12 -6.13
CA MET A 43 -6.94 13.44 -4.82
C MET A 43 -6.27 14.30 -3.74
N VAL A 44 -6.42 13.92 -2.47
CA VAL A 44 -5.63 14.46 -1.34
C VAL A 44 -4.48 13.51 -0.99
N ASN A 45 -3.36 14.07 -0.52
CA ASN A 45 -2.17 13.30 -0.13
C ASN A 45 -2.25 12.74 1.30
N THR A 46 -3.31 13.06 2.04
CA THR A 46 -3.54 12.60 3.41
C THR A 46 -4.91 11.96 3.52
N GLY A 47 -4.95 10.77 4.11
CA GLY A 47 -6.21 10.11 4.51
C GLY A 47 -6.56 10.41 5.96
N GLY A 48 -7.63 9.78 6.45
CA GLY A 48 -7.98 9.80 7.87
C GLY A 48 -6.92 9.18 8.78
N ARG A 49 -7.12 9.26 10.10
CA ARG A 49 -6.15 8.77 11.10
C ARG A 49 -5.91 7.25 11.04
N GLN A 50 -6.90 6.47 10.60
CA GLN A 50 -6.84 5.01 10.55
C GLN A 50 -6.36 4.53 9.19
N GLY A 51 -5.53 3.48 9.16
CA GLY A 51 -5.08 2.87 7.90
C GLY A 51 -4.09 3.72 7.10
N GLY A 52 -3.37 4.65 7.75
CA GLY A 52 -2.46 5.60 7.08
C GLY A 52 -1.40 4.95 6.18
N SER A 53 -0.92 3.76 6.52
CA SER A 53 0.03 3.02 5.68
C SER A 53 -0.61 2.47 4.41
N ILE A 54 -1.88 2.05 4.48
CA ILE A 54 -2.65 1.54 3.33
C ILE A 54 -3.01 2.71 2.41
N THR A 55 -3.50 3.82 2.96
CA THR A 55 -3.84 5.02 2.17
C THR A 55 -2.61 5.60 1.47
N ALA A 56 -1.47 5.69 2.16
CA ALA A 56 -0.22 6.11 1.53
C ALA A 56 0.22 5.17 0.39
N ALA A 57 0.08 3.86 0.56
CA ALA A 57 0.40 2.90 -0.49
C ALA A 57 -0.56 3.01 -1.69
N LEU A 58 -1.85 3.27 -1.45
CA LEU A 58 -2.84 3.53 -2.51
C LEU A 58 -2.54 4.82 -3.26
N PHE A 59 -2.11 5.88 -2.55
CA PHE A 59 -1.71 7.15 -3.17
C PHE A 59 -0.53 6.95 -4.13
N LEU A 60 0.45 6.10 -3.78
CA LEU A 60 1.60 5.77 -4.63
C LEU A 60 1.27 4.82 -5.78
N LYS A 61 0.18 4.05 -5.69
CA LYS A 61 -0.27 3.14 -6.75
C LYS A 61 -0.88 3.90 -7.93
N GLN A 62 -1.43 5.09 -7.66
CA GLN A 62 -2.22 5.88 -8.61
C GLN A 62 -1.36 6.52 -9.70
#